data_AF-A0A4R1KJK1-F1
#
_entry.id   AF-A0A4R1KJK1-F1
#
_cell.length_a   1.000
_cell.length_b   1.000
_cell.length_c   1.000
_cell.angle_alpha   90.00
_cell.angle_beta   90.00
_cell.angle_gamma   90.00
#
_symmetry.space_group_name_H-M   'P 1'
#
loop_
_entity.id
_entity.type
_entity.pdbx_description
1 polymer ?
#
loop_
_entity_poly.entity_id
_entity_poly.type
_entity_poly.pdbx_seq_one_letter_code
_entity_poly.pdbx_strand_id
1 'polypeptide(L)'
;METKIYLALYKNKRSWLKEPVKAFSDWLTRKLTKGQYSHCEIAVQKTVFTRGSHYEQESYFECYSSSVQDGGVRCKEINLTGEKWDLIPLKHVTESQVKGYFEQTKGMAYDWWGAIGVVLGIKQKRSKFFCSEWCFNALYQSESGWRFSPNDLAVMVRN
;
A
#
# COMPACT_ATOMS: atom_id res chain seq x y z
N MET A 1 4.62 -1.02 24.24
CA MET A 1 3.55 -1.38 23.28
C MET A 1 4.22 -1.98 22.07
N GLU A 2 3.91 -3.23 21.74
CA GLU A 2 4.52 -3.91 20.60
C GLU A 2 3.77 -3.47 19.33
N THR A 3 4.30 -2.49 18.60
CA THR A 3 3.72 -2.09 17.31
C THR A 3 4.03 -3.17 16.28
N LYS A 4 2.99 -3.79 15.74
CA LYS A 4 3.13 -4.77 14.65
C LYS A 4 2.90 -4.08 13.32
N ILE A 5 3.79 -4.34 12.37
CA ILE A 5 3.73 -3.76 11.02
C ILE A 5 3.55 -4.89 10.03
N TYR A 6 2.69 -4.67 9.05
CA TYR A 6 2.36 -5.65 8.03
C TYR A 6 2.43 -5.01 6.64
N LEU A 7 2.77 -5.81 5.64
CA LEU A 7 2.44 -5.52 4.26
C LEU A 7 1.04 -6.08 4.00
N ALA A 8 0.06 -5.21 3.79
CA ALA A 8 -1.31 -5.56 3.46
C ALA A 8 -1.48 -5.62 1.95
N LEU A 9 -1.88 -6.78 1.43
CA LEU A 9 -2.02 -7.05 -0.01
C LEU A 9 -3.48 -7.29 -0.37
N TYR A 10 -4.01 -6.50 -1.30
CA TYR A 10 -5.39 -6.64 -1.75
C TYR A 10 -5.50 -7.65 -2.90
N LYS A 11 -6.37 -8.66 -2.75
CA LYS A 11 -6.58 -9.73 -3.75
C LYS A 11 -7.95 -9.74 -4.42
N ASN A 12 -8.95 -9.07 -3.85
CA ASN A 12 -10.33 -9.13 -4.39
C ASN A 12 -10.53 -8.27 -5.65
N LYS A 13 -11.55 -8.57 -6.47
CA LYS A 13 -11.91 -7.79 -7.66
C LYS A 13 -12.85 -6.65 -7.29
N ARG A 14 -12.48 -5.42 -7.61
CA ARG A 14 -13.35 -4.24 -7.45
C ARG A 14 -14.33 -4.13 -8.61
N SER A 15 -15.52 -3.59 -8.33
CA SER A 15 -16.55 -3.41 -9.35
C SER A 15 -16.28 -2.14 -10.16
N TRP A 16 -16.22 -2.31 -11.48
CA TRP A 16 -16.06 -1.21 -12.46
C TRP A 16 -17.20 -0.19 -12.41
N LEU A 17 -18.39 -0.58 -11.97
CA LEU A 17 -19.56 0.30 -11.87
C LEU A 17 -19.45 1.30 -10.70
N LYS A 18 -18.74 0.93 -9.63
CA LYS A 18 -18.64 1.74 -8.40
C LYS A 18 -17.31 2.48 -8.32
N GLU A 19 -16.22 1.86 -8.76
CA GLU A 19 -14.87 2.40 -8.61
C GLU A 19 -14.05 2.18 -9.91
N PRO A 20 -14.43 2.81 -11.03
CA PRO A 20 -13.86 2.53 -12.36
C PRO A 20 -12.34 2.75 -12.43
N VAL A 21 -11.83 3.82 -11.82
CA VAL A 21 -10.39 4.14 -11.80
C VAL A 21 -9.58 3.06 -11.07
N LYS A 22 -10.09 2.60 -9.91
CA LYS A 22 -9.47 1.52 -9.14
C LYS A 22 -9.54 0.20 -9.89
N ALA A 23 -10.68 -0.11 -10.50
CA ALA A 23 -10.88 -1.33 -11.25
C ALA A 23 -9.97 -1.41 -12.50
N PHE A 24 -9.74 -0.27 -13.17
CA PHE A 24 -8.77 -0.18 -14.27
C PHE A 24 -7.32 -0.37 -13.80
N SER A 25 -6.92 0.28 -12.71
CA SER A 25 -5.58 0.09 -12.11
C SER A 25 -5.36 -1.35 -11.66
N ASP A 26 -6.39 -1.96 -11.04
CA ASP A 26 -6.37 -3.36 -10.62
C ASP A 26 -6.23 -4.29 -11.83
N TRP A 27 -6.97 -4.03 -12.90
CA TRP A 27 -6.90 -4.79 -14.15
C TRP A 27 -5.53 -4.67 -14.82
N LEU A 28 -4.98 -3.45 -14.93
CA LEU A 28 -3.67 -3.20 -15.53
C LEU A 28 -2.56 -3.90 -14.75
N THR A 29 -2.59 -3.79 -13.41
CA THR A 29 -1.63 -4.45 -12.53
C THR A 29 -1.69 -5.97 -12.70
N ARG A 30 -2.89 -6.56 -12.67
CA ARG A 30 -3.04 -8.02 -12.86
C ARG A 30 -2.62 -8.48 -14.25
N LYS A 31 -2.90 -7.68 -15.29
CA LYS A 31 -2.53 -8.02 -16.67
C LYS A 31 -1.02 -7.96 -16.88
N LEU A 32 -0.33 -7.00 -16.27
CA LEU A 32 1.12 -6.84 -16.36
C LEU A 32 1.89 -7.84 -15.48
N THR A 33 1.40 -8.09 -14.27
CA THR A 33 2.13 -8.86 -13.25
C THR A 33 1.73 -10.34 -13.23
N LYS A 34 0.63 -10.69 -13.92
CA LYS A 34 -0.01 -12.03 -13.90
C LYS A 34 -0.26 -12.58 -12.48
N GLY A 35 -0.24 -11.72 -11.46
CA GLY A 35 -0.36 -12.11 -10.06
C GLY A 35 -1.74 -11.83 -9.46
N GLN A 36 -1.99 -12.40 -8.29
CA GLN A 36 -3.28 -12.31 -7.60
C GLN A 36 -3.52 -10.96 -6.90
N TYR A 37 -2.44 -10.24 -6.56
CA TYR A 37 -2.51 -8.97 -5.84
C TYR A 37 -2.56 -7.80 -6.80
N SER A 38 -3.44 -6.84 -6.49
CA SER A 38 -3.61 -5.63 -7.29
C SER A 38 -3.29 -4.33 -6.56
N HIS A 39 -3.19 -4.37 -5.22
CA HIS A 39 -2.79 -3.24 -4.40
C HIS A 39 -2.00 -3.71 -3.19
N CYS A 40 -1.13 -2.85 -2.66
CA CYS A 40 -0.47 -3.09 -1.39
C CYS A 40 -0.37 -1.81 -0.55
N GLU A 41 -0.41 -1.97 0.76
CA GLU A 41 -0.27 -0.89 1.75
C GLU A 41 0.61 -1.36 2.91
N ILE A 42 1.37 -0.45 3.52
CA ILE A 42 2.05 -0.75 4.79
C ILE A 42 1.08 -0.45 5.92
N ALA A 43 0.68 -1.48 6.66
CA ALA A 43 -0.28 -1.38 7.74
C ALA A 43 0.43 -1.41 9.10
N VAL A 44 0.26 -0.36 9.89
CA VAL A 44 0.73 -0.26 11.27
C VAL A 44 -0.44 -0.57 12.19
N GLN A 45 -0.36 -1.68 12.93
CA GLN A 45 -1.38 -2.06 13.90
C GLN A 45 -1.21 -1.22 15.18
N LYS A 46 -2.27 -0.51 15.54
CA LYS A 46 -2.40 0.26 16.78
C LYS A 46 -3.34 -0.46 17.72
N THR A 47 -2.99 -0.45 19.00
CA THR A 47 -3.79 -1.03 20.07
C THR A 47 -4.03 0.05 21.11
N VAL A 48 -5.29 0.38 21.37
CA VAL A 48 -5.67 1.39 22.34
C VAL A 48 -6.39 0.69 23.50
N PHE A 49 -5.99 1.04 24.72
CA PHE A 49 -6.66 0.58 25.93
C PHE A 49 -7.69 1.63 26.34
N THR A 50 -8.98 1.33 26.18
CA THR A 50 -10.05 2.24 26.59
C THR A 50 -10.19 2.18 28.11
N ARG A 51 -9.94 3.31 28.79
CA ARG A 51 -10.11 3.42 30.25
C ARG A 51 -11.57 3.74 30.57
N GLY A 52 -12.40 2.72 30.68
CA GLY A 52 -13.77 2.87 31.18
C GLY A 52 -14.63 1.68 30.82
N SER A 53 -14.90 0.83 31.81
CA SER A 53 -15.79 -0.35 31.78
C SER A 53 -15.40 -1.49 30.81
N HIS A 54 -14.91 -2.59 31.39
CA HIS A 54 -14.54 -3.85 30.74
C HIS A 54 -13.36 -3.73 29.75
N TYR A 55 -12.50 -4.75 29.74
CA TYR A 55 -11.22 -4.74 29.05
C TYR A 55 -11.39 -4.90 27.54
N GLU A 56 -12.06 -3.97 26.87
CA GLU A 56 -12.12 -3.93 25.41
C GLU A 56 -10.83 -3.31 24.88
N GLN A 57 -10.01 -4.19 24.31
CA GLN A 57 -8.84 -3.81 23.55
C GLN A 57 -9.29 -3.59 22.10
N GLU A 58 -9.35 -2.34 21.66
CA GLU A 58 -9.58 -2.03 20.26
C GLU A 58 -8.25 -1.97 19.50
N SER A 59 -8.20 -2.68 18.37
CA SER A 59 -7.07 -2.61 17.45
C SER A 59 -7.50 -2.14 16.08
N TYR A 60 -6.83 -1.10 15.57
CA TYR A 60 -7.05 -0.55 14.23
C TYR A 60 -5.74 -0.54 13.44
N PHE A 61 -5.83 -0.37 12.12
CA PHE A 61 -4.67 -0.33 11.23
C PHE A 61 -4.55 1.02 10.55
N GLU A 62 -3.45 1.72 10.81
CA GLU A 62 -3.04 2.89 10.01
C GLU A 62 -2.32 2.38 8.76
N CYS A 63 -2.93 2.57 7.59
CA CYS A 63 -2.38 2.10 6.32
C CYS A 63 -1.74 3.25 5.55
N TYR A 64 -0.48 3.06 5.15
CA TYR A 64 0.33 4.01 4.39
C TYR A 64 0.58 3.48 2.98
N SER A 65 0.21 4.27 1.99
CA SER A 65 0.38 3.91 0.57
C SER A 65 0.24 5.13 -0.33
N SER A 66 0.58 4.97 -1.61
CA SER A 66 0.18 5.89 -2.67
C SER A 66 -1.06 5.37 -3.40
N SER A 67 -2.10 6.20 -3.53
CA SER A 67 -3.40 5.84 -4.12
C SER A 67 -3.81 6.78 -5.24
N VAL A 68 -4.27 6.20 -6.37
CA VAL A 68 -4.78 6.96 -7.53
C VAL A 68 -5.95 7.82 -7.13
N GLN A 69 -6.88 7.23 -6.39
CA GLN A 69 -8.15 7.87 -6.07
C GLN A 69 -7.95 9.04 -5.11
N ASP A 70 -7.03 8.88 -4.16
CA ASP A 70 -6.73 9.89 -3.16
C ASP A 70 -5.68 10.90 -3.65
N GLY A 71 -5.26 10.79 -4.91
CA GLY A 71 -4.41 11.76 -5.58
C GLY A 71 -2.97 11.80 -5.08
N GLY A 72 -2.50 10.79 -4.34
CA GLY A 72 -1.07 10.69 -3.97
C GLY A 72 -0.79 9.79 -2.77
N VAL A 73 0.32 10.09 -2.11
CA VAL A 73 0.74 9.47 -0.85
C VAL A 73 -0.26 9.85 0.25
N ARG A 74 -0.77 8.83 0.97
CA ARG A 74 -1.80 8.98 1.99
C ARG A 74 -1.55 8.07 3.20
N CYS A 75 -2.17 8.44 4.31
CA CYS A 75 -2.41 7.58 5.46
C CYS A 75 -3.93 7.47 5.65
N LYS A 76 -4.46 6.26 5.78
CA LYS A 76 -5.88 6.03 6.06
C LYS A 76 -6.06 4.87 7.01
N GLU A 77 -7.00 4.99 7.93
CA GLU A 77 -7.46 3.85 8.72
C GLU A 77 -8.26 2.90 7.82
N ILE A 78 -7.82 1.64 7.73
CA ILE A 78 -8.49 0.63 6.91
C ILE A 78 -8.77 -0.57 7.79
N ASN A 79 -10.02 -1.05 7.71
CA ASN A 79 -10.34 -2.34 8.28
C ASN A 79 -9.77 -3.46 7.39
N LEU A 80 -8.72 -4.12 7.88
CA LEU A 80 -8.05 -5.24 7.23
C LEU A 80 -8.61 -6.61 7.67
N THR A 81 -9.64 -6.64 8.52
CA THR A 81 -10.32 -7.87 8.95
C THR A 81 -11.24 -8.36 7.84
N GLY A 82 -10.70 -9.14 6.90
CA GLY A 82 -11.53 -9.83 5.90
C GLY A 82 -10.71 -10.55 4.86
N GLU A 83 -11.35 -11.51 4.17
CA GLU A 83 -10.72 -12.37 3.15
C GLU A 83 -10.22 -11.62 1.90
N LYS A 84 -10.36 -10.30 1.85
CA LYS A 84 -9.93 -9.47 0.72
C LYS A 84 -8.47 -9.05 0.83
N TRP A 85 -7.88 -9.18 2.02
CA TRP A 85 -6.53 -8.76 2.34
C TRP A 85 -5.69 -9.95 2.81
N ASP A 86 -4.47 -10.06 2.30
CA ASP A 86 -3.44 -10.91 2.87
C ASP A 86 -2.46 -10.01 3.63
N LEU A 87 -2.20 -10.32 4.91
CA LEU A 87 -1.28 -9.55 5.75
C LEU A 87 0.02 -10.34 5.93
N ILE A 88 1.15 -9.76 5.54
CA ILE A 88 2.48 -10.36 5.76
C ILE A 88 3.20 -9.55 6.83
N PRO A 89 3.59 -10.13 7.98
CA PRO A 89 4.28 -9.40 9.04
C PRO A 89 5.68 -8.96 8.61
N LEU A 90 6.02 -7.71 8.88
CA LEU A 90 7.31 -7.10 8.56
C LEU A 90 8.18 -7.04 9.82
N LYS A 91 9.10 -7.99 9.98
CA LYS A 91 9.90 -8.16 11.22
C LYS A 91 11.00 -7.12 11.41
N HIS A 92 11.50 -6.53 10.31
CA HIS A 92 12.67 -5.63 10.32
C HIS A 92 12.31 -4.19 9.97
N VAL A 93 11.03 -3.83 10.06
CA VAL A 93 10.52 -2.50 9.71
C VAL A 93 10.00 -1.85 10.98
N THR A 94 10.38 -0.59 11.19
CA THR A 94 9.93 0.20 12.34
C THR A 94 8.85 1.19 11.93
N GLU A 95 7.99 1.56 12.88
CA GLU A 95 6.95 2.54 12.62
C GLU A 95 7.56 3.90 12.28
N SER A 96 8.65 4.27 12.94
CA SER A 96 9.38 5.51 12.68
C SER A 96 9.94 5.56 11.27
N GLN A 97 10.40 4.44 10.71
CA GLN A 97 10.84 4.36 9.32
C GLN A 97 9.69 4.66 8.35
N VAL A 98 8.54 3.99 8.54
CA VAL A 98 7.36 4.18 7.70
C VAL A 98 6.84 5.62 7.79
N LYS A 99 6.70 6.15 9.01
CA LYS A 99 6.26 7.52 9.24
C LYS A 99 7.26 8.55 8.74
N GLY A 100 8.56 8.29 8.89
CA GLY A 100 9.62 9.15 8.39
C GLY A 100 9.59 9.28 6.87
N TYR A 101 9.42 8.16 6.16
CA TYR A 101 9.26 8.19 4.71
C TYR A 101 7.91 8.82 4.28
N PHE A 102 6.85 8.57 5.04
CA PHE A 102 5.56 9.22 4.83
C PHE A 102 5.67 10.74 4.94
N GLU A 103 6.22 11.30 6.01
CA GLU A 103 6.33 12.76 6.15
C GLU A 103 7.23 13.39 5.08
N GLN A 104 8.25 12.66 4.59
CA GLN A 104 9.06 13.12 3.45
C GLN A 104 8.31 13.16 2.12
N THR A 105 7.29 12.30 1.95
CA THR A 105 6.59 12.10 0.66
C THR A 105 5.12 12.52 0.69
N LYS A 106 4.59 12.90 1.85
CA LYS A 106 3.22 13.35 2.08
C LYS A 106 2.95 14.60 1.23
N GLY A 107 1.83 14.57 0.50
CA GLY A 107 1.48 15.65 -0.43
C GLY A 107 2.10 15.51 -1.83
N MET A 108 2.94 14.50 -2.08
CA MET A 108 3.34 14.16 -3.45
C MET A 108 2.16 13.57 -4.22
N ALA A 109 1.85 14.19 -5.37
CA ALA A 109 0.68 13.86 -6.18
C ALA A 109 0.81 12.54 -6.95
N TYR A 110 -0.32 11.88 -7.21
CA TYR A 110 -0.41 10.62 -7.96
C TYR A 110 -0.23 10.79 -9.47
N ASP A 111 0.31 9.75 -10.14
CA ASP A 111 0.49 9.77 -11.60
C ASP A 111 -0.71 9.44 -12.46
N TRP A 112 -1.53 10.45 -12.73
CA TRP A 112 -2.53 10.38 -13.78
C TRP A 112 -1.92 10.22 -15.20
N TRP A 113 -0.74 10.78 -15.49
CA TRP A 113 -0.12 10.76 -16.83
C TRP A 113 0.79 9.54 -17.06
N GLY A 114 1.37 9.00 -16.00
CA GLY A 114 2.17 7.80 -15.96
C GLY A 114 1.30 6.56 -16.07
N ALA A 115 0.08 6.54 -15.51
CA ALA A 115 -0.87 5.47 -15.76
C ALA A 115 -1.20 5.30 -17.26
N ILE A 116 -1.25 6.41 -18.01
CA ILE A 116 -1.37 6.41 -19.48
C ILE A 116 -0.03 6.03 -20.14
N GLY A 117 1.10 6.53 -19.61
CA GLY A 117 2.46 6.22 -20.10
C GLY A 117 2.88 4.75 -19.96
N VAL A 118 2.36 4.00 -18.98
CA VAL A 118 2.56 2.54 -18.85
C VAL A 118 1.95 1.79 -20.03
N VAL A 119 0.82 2.26 -20.57
CA VAL A 119 0.22 1.69 -21.79
C VAL A 119 1.11 1.94 -23.02
N LEU A 120 1.94 2.99 -22.99
CA LEU A 120 2.79 3.43 -24.10
C LEU A 120 4.29 3.12 -23.92
N GLY A 121 4.70 2.43 -22.84
CA GLY A 121 6.09 1.99 -22.63
C GLY A 121 7.11 3.09 -22.32
N ILE A 122 6.67 4.28 -21.89
CA ILE A 122 7.56 5.42 -21.65
C ILE A 122 8.03 5.46 -20.19
N LYS A 123 9.34 5.67 -20.00
CA LYS A 123 10.01 5.80 -18.70
C LYS A 123 9.28 6.81 -17.81
N GLN A 124 8.73 6.35 -16.68
CA GLN A 124 7.98 7.14 -15.70
C GLN A 124 8.80 8.36 -15.23
N LYS A 125 8.13 9.52 -15.10
CA LYS A 125 8.74 10.71 -14.48
C LYS A 125 8.86 10.47 -12.97
N ARG A 126 10.00 10.85 -12.40
CA ARG A 126 10.41 10.70 -10.98
C ARG A 126 9.47 11.33 -9.93
N SER A 127 8.32 11.87 -10.31
CA SER A 127 7.48 12.67 -9.40
C SER A 127 6.29 11.91 -8.81
N LYS A 128 6.08 10.63 -9.15
CA LYS A 128 4.76 10.01 -9.02
C LYS A 128 4.88 8.52 -8.66
N PHE A 129 4.28 8.12 -7.52
CA PHE A 129 4.48 6.80 -6.92
C PHE A 129 3.31 5.84 -7.15
N PHE A 130 3.60 4.61 -7.57
CA PHE A 130 2.64 3.50 -7.45
C PHE A 130 2.52 3.02 -5.98
N CYS A 131 1.45 2.29 -5.67
CA CYS A 131 1.27 1.73 -4.32
C CYS A 131 2.43 0.82 -3.92
N SER A 132 2.87 -0.07 -4.82
CA SER A 132 4.00 -0.98 -4.62
C SER A 132 5.34 -0.28 -4.59
N GLU A 133 5.51 0.75 -5.42
CA GLU A 133 6.73 1.56 -5.42
C GLU A 133 6.89 2.31 -4.09
N TRP A 134 5.83 2.99 -3.63
CA TRP A 134 5.88 3.70 -2.36
C TRP A 134 6.16 2.73 -1.20
N CYS A 135 5.46 1.58 -1.17
CA CYS A 135 5.70 0.56 -0.16
C CYS A 135 7.15 0.05 -0.23
N PHE A 136 7.67 -0.26 -1.42
CA PHE A 136 9.04 -0.72 -1.58
C PHE A 136 10.04 0.30 -1.06
N ASN A 137 9.90 1.55 -1.48
CA ASN A 137 10.82 2.61 -1.11
C ASN A 137 10.79 2.87 0.40
N ALA A 138 9.61 2.80 1.03
CA ALA A 138 9.47 2.88 2.48
C ALA A 138 10.13 1.70 3.20
N LEU A 139 10.03 0.49 2.67
CA LEU A 139 10.58 -0.73 3.29
C LEU A 139 12.10 -0.85 3.15
N TYR A 140 12.63 -0.54 1.97
CA TYR A 140 14.03 -0.77 1.61
C TYR A 140 14.86 0.52 1.53
N GLN A 141 14.26 1.69 1.84
CA GLN A 141 14.91 2.99 1.76
C GLN A 141 15.63 3.22 0.42
N SER A 142 14.95 2.83 -0.66
CA SER A 142 15.47 2.81 -2.02
C SER A 142 14.54 3.59 -2.95
N GLU A 143 15.03 4.01 -4.10
CA GLU A 143 14.21 4.60 -5.18
C GLU A 143 13.93 3.60 -6.31
N SER A 144 14.33 2.34 -6.13
CA SER A 144 14.18 1.29 -7.16
C SER A 144 12.79 0.64 -7.18
N GLY A 145 11.85 1.12 -6.38
CA GLY A 145 10.51 0.54 -6.22
C GLY A 145 9.68 0.47 -7.50
N TRP A 146 9.95 1.35 -8.48
CA TRP A 146 9.23 1.41 -9.75
C TRP A 146 9.28 0.11 -10.56
N ARG A 147 10.23 -0.79 -10.25
CA ARG A 147 10.41 -2.10 -10.91
C ARG A 147 9.56 -3.21 -10.30
N PHE A 148 8.98 -2.98 -9.12
CA PHE A 148 8.37 -4.03 -8.32
C PHE A 148 6.86 -3.84 -8.21
N SER A 149 6.14 -4.93 -8.44
CA SER A 149 4.70 -5.01 -8.28
C SER A 149 4.30 -5.45 -6.87
N PRO A 150 3.01 -5.34 -6.48
CA PRO A 150 2.53 -5.91 -5.22
C PRO A 150 2.85 -7.40 -5.07
N ASN A 151 2.88 -8.16 -6.18
CA ASN A 151 3.20 -9.58 -6.17
C ASN A 151 4.69 -9.82 -5.93
N ASP A 152 5.57 -9.00 -6.53
CA ASP A 152 7.01 -9.10 -6.29
C ASP A 152 7.33 -8.75 -4.83
N LEU A 153 6.73 -7.67 -4.30
CA LEU A 153 6.88 -7.33 -2.88
C LEU A 153 6.42 -8.50 -1.99
N ALA A 154 5.28 -9.12 -2.29
CA ALA A 154 4.76 -10.25 -1.53
C ALA A 154 5.76 -11.41 -1.46
N VAL A 155 6.48 -11.69 -2.55
CA VAL A 155 7.54 -12.70 -2.57
C VAL A 155 8.76 -12.23 -1.78
N MET A 156 9.19 -10.98 -1.98
CA MET A 156 10.38 -10.42 -1.33
C MET A 156 10.25 -10.38 0.20
N VAL A 157 9.09 -10.02 0.74
CA VAL A 157 8.89 -9.89 2.20
C VAL A 157 8.57 -11.21 2.90
N ARG A 158 8.27 -12.28 2.15
CA ARG A 158 8.01 -13.62 2.70
C ARG A 158 9.29 -14.44 2.89
N ASN A 159 10.34 -14.10 2.16
CA ASN A 159 11.67 -14.71 2.27
C ASN A 159 12.47 -14.09 3.40
#